data_AF-A0A9D3VH35-F1
#
_entry.id   AF-A0A9D3VH35-F1
#
_cell.length_a   1.000
_cell.length_b   1.000
_cell.length_c   1.000
_cell.angle_alpha   90.00
_cell.angle_beta   90.00
_cell.angle_gamma   90.00
#
_symmetry.space_group_name_H-M   'P 1'
#
loop_
_entity.id
_entity.type
_entity.pdbx_description
1 polymer ?
#
loop_
_entity_poly.entity_id
_entity_poly.type
_entity_poly.pdbx_seq_one_letter_code
_entity_poly.pdbx_strand_id
1 'polypeptide(L)'
;MLKVVDASPLEVSARDELENILHHEEMLWKQKSRREWLNLGDRNTSYFYKRTVLKRNFNKITALCNVNGKWIFDPEILKTEVVNFLQNLYGENLGSLGPIPPNAFPWLNSEYADFLERGVTNEEIRLPLFDMAPLKAPSNDGFQAPFF
;
A
#
# COMPACT_ATOMS: atom_id res chain seq x y z
N MET A 1 -53.34 -20.13 -8.82
CA MET A 1 -52.22 -20.62 -9.65
C MET A 1 -51.40 -19.40 -10.06
N LEU A 2 -50.39 -19.04 -9.25
CA LEU A 2 -49.51 -17.90 -9.50
C LEU A 2 -48.55 -18.29 -10.61
N LYS A 3 -48.65 -17.65 -11.78
CA LYS A 3 -47.63 -17.76 -12.83
C LYS A 3 -46.36 -17.12 -12.27
N VAL A 4 -45.38 -17.94 -11.92
CA VAL A 4 -43.99 -17.50 -11.81
C VAL A 4 -43.65 -16.94 -13.18
N VAL A 5 -43.51 -15.62 -13.25
CA VAL A 5 -43.04 -14.94 -14.45
C VAL A 5 -41.57 -15.31 -14.55
N ASP A 6 -41.27 -16.31 -15.39
CA ASP A 6 -39.89 -16.61 -15.74
C ASP A 6 -39.29 -15.34 -16.34
N ALA A 7 -38.29 -14.80 -15.66
CA ALA A 7 -37.59 -13.60 -16.07
C ALA A 7 -37.05 -13.82 -17.49
N SER A 8 -37.20 -12.81 -18.35
CA SER A 8 -36.74 -12.95 -19.74
C SER A 8 -35.23 -13.24 -19.74
N PRO A 9 -34.68 -13.97 -20.74
CA PRO A 9 -33.25 -14.23 -20.83
C PRO A 9 -32.40 -12.94 -20.76
N LEU A 10 -32.95 -11.82 -21.24
CA LEU A 10 -32.34 -10.50 -21.13
C LEU A 10 -32.29 -9.97 -19.69
N GLU A 11 -33.34 -10.21 -18.90
CA GLU A 11 -33.41 -9.77 -17.51
C GLU A 11 -32.45 -10.55 -16.62
N VAL A 12 -32.27 -11.85 -16.90
CA VAL A 12 -31.27 -12.68 -16.20
C VAL A 12 -29.85 -12.18 -16.51
N SER A 13 -29.52 -11.95 -17.78
CA SER A 13 -28.22 -11.41 -18.18
C SER A 13 -27.94 -10.04 -17.55
N ALA A 14 -28.91 -9.14 -17.56
CA ALA A 14 -28.77 -7.81 -16.96
C ALA A 14 -28.57 -7.86 -15.44
N ARG A 15 -29.20 -8.83 -14.75
CA ARG A 15 -28.99 -9.06 -13.31
C ARG A 15 -27.60 -9.60 -13.01
N ASP A 16 -27.10 -10.54 -13.80
CA ASP A 16 -25.76 -11.09 -13.62
C ASP A 16 -24.68 -10.03 -13.87
N GLU A 17 -24.85 -9.19 -14.89
CA GLU A 17 -23.96 -8.05 -15.15
C GLU A 17 -23.96 -7.06 -13.98
N LEU A 18 -25.15 -6.71 -13.47
CA LEU A 18 -25.27 -5.84 -12.30
C LEU A 18 -24.59 -6.46 -11.07
N GLU A 19 -24.76 -7.75 -10.84
CA GLU A 19 -24.15 -8.44 -9.70
C GLU A 19 -22.62 -8.43 -9.79
N ASN A 20 -22.07 -8.67 -10.98
CA ASN A 20 -20.64 -8.60 -11.24
C ASN A 20 -20.08 -7.19 -11.01
N ILE A 21 -20.75 -6.15 -11.51
CA ILE A 21 -20.33 -4.75 -11.31
C ILE A 21 -20.31 -4.39 -9.82
N LEU A 22 -21.36 -4.77 -9.09
CA LEU A 22 -21.46 -4.50 -7.65
C LEU A 22 -20.41 -5.27 -6.85
N HIS A 23 -20.08 -6.50 -7.25
CA HIS A 23 -18.99 -7.27 -6.65
C HIS A 23 -17.63 -6.60 -6.87
N HIS A 24 -17.33 -6.15 -8.10
CA HIS A 24 -16.10 -5.40 -8.39
C HIS A 24 -16.01 -4.09 -7.61
N GLU A 25 -17.13 -3.36 -7.47
CA GLU A 25 -17.17 -2.14 -6.69
C GLU A 25 -16.84 -2.40 -5.21
N GLU A 26 -17.44 -3.43 -4.61
CA GLU A 26 -17.16 -3.83 -3.23
C GLU A 26 -15.69 -4.19 -3.03
N MET A 27 -15.12 -5.00 -3.93
CA MET A 27 -13.70 -5.38 -3.91
C MET A 27 -12.78 -4.16 -3.98
N LEU A 28 -13.09 -3.20 -4.86
CA LEU A 28 -12.33 -1.96 -5.00
C LEU A 28 -12.37 -1.10 -3.72
N TRP A 29 -13.53 -0.97 -3.07
CA TRP A 29 -13.61 -0.22 -1.82
C TRP A 29 -12.95 -0.96 -0.66
N LYS A 30 -13.07 -2.29 -0.59
CA LYS A 30 -12.36 -3.13 0.38
C LYS A 30 -10.84 -2.93 0.26
N GLN A 31 -10.29 -3.02 -0.94
CA GLN A 31 -8.87 -2.73 -1.22
C GLN A 31 -8.47 -1.31 -0.80
N LYS A 32 -9.25 -0.28 -1.19
CA LYS A 32 -8.97 1.13 -0.83
C LYS A 32 -9.02 1.38 0.69
N SER A 33 -9.88 0.68 1.41
CA SER A 33 -10.05 0.86 2.86
C SER A 33 -8.86 0.31 3.67
N ARG A 34 -8.14 -0.69 3.14
CA ARG A 34 -7.10 -1.47 3.84
C ARG A 34 -7.57 -2.04 5.18
N ARG A 35 -8.78 -2.62 5.19
CA ARG A 35 -9.36 -3.29 6.37
C ARG A 35 -9.73 -4.73 6.00
N GLU A 36 -9.26 -5.69 6.79
CA GLU A 36 -9.49 -7.12 6.53
C GLU A 36 -10.79 -7.65 7.14
N TRP A 37 -11.40 -6.91 8.09
CA TRP A 37 -12.19 -7.55 9.15
C TRP A 37 -13.69 -7.23 9.16
N LEU A 38 -14.36 -7.25 8.00
CA LEU A 38 -15.83 -7.27 7.97
C LEU A 38 -16.30 -8.38 7.04
N ASN A 39 -16.53 -9.54 7.66
CA ASN A 39 -17.20 -10.71 7.06
C ASN A 39 -18.68 -10.80 7.51
N LEU A 40 -19.29 -9.68 7.94
CA LEU A 40 -20.65 -9.67 8.49
C LEU A 40 -21.62 -9.00 7.51
N GLY A 41 -22.53 -9.79 6.92
CA GLY A 41 -23.77 -9.35 6.29
C GLY A 41 -23.67 -8.77 4.86
N ASP A 42 -24.81 -8.24 4.39
CA ASP A 42 -25.01 -7.62 3.07
C ASP A 42 -23.89 -6.64 2.68
N ARG A 43 -23.62 -6.56 1.36
CA ARG A 43 -22.51 -5.80 0.71
C ARG A 43 -22.04 -4.59 1.52
N ASN A 44 -20.81 -4.65 2.02
CA ASN A 44 -20.23 -3.68 2.95
C ASN A 44 -19.67 -2.42 2.27
N THR A 45 -20.07 -2.13 1.02
CA THR A 45 -19.58 -1.04 0.18
C THR A 45 -19.66 0.33 0.86
N SER A 46 -20.79 0.64 1.53
CA SER A 46 -20.98 1.90 2.25
C SER A 46 -20.00 2.07 3.41
N TYR A 47 -19.72 0.99 4.14
CA TYR A 47 -18.73 1.01 5.22
C TYR A 47 -17.33 1.25 4.67
N PHE A 48 -16.91 0.48 3.66
CA PHE A 48 -15.58 0.59 3.09
C PHE A 48 -15.36 1.97 2.47
N TYR A 49 -16.35 2.49 1.74
CA TYR A 49 -16.34 3.84 1.21
C TYR A 49 -16.13 4.89 2.31
N LYS A 50 -16.99 4.89 3.34
CA LYS A 50 -16.88 5.84 4.47
C LYS A 50 -15.52 5.73 5.14
N ARG A 51 -15.00 4.52 5.35
CA ARG A 51 -13.68 4.30 5.94
C ARG A 51 -12.56 4.86 5.06
N THR A 52 -12.63 4.66 3.75
CA THR A 52 -11.67 5.23 2.79
C THR A 52 -11.70 6.75 2.84
N VAL A 53 -12.87 7.38 2.86
CA VAL A 53 -13.01 8.84 2.97
C VAL A 53 -12.44 9.35 4.30
N LEU A 54 -12.78 8.72 5.42
CA LEU A 54 -12.22 9.08 6.73
C LEU A 54 -10.69 8.99 6.75
N LYS A 55 -10.13 7.92 6.19
CA LYS A 55 -8.67 7.75 6.09
C LYS A 55 -8.04 8.82 5.21
N ARG A 56 -8.66 9.16 4.07
CA ARG A 56 -8.17 10.24 3.19
C ARG A 56 -8.18 11.59 3.90
N ASN A 57 -9.24 11.88 4.66
CA ASN A 57 -9.34 13.12 5.42
C ASN A 57 -8.32 13.17 6.56
N PHE A 58 -8.13 12.06 7.28
CA PHE A 58 -7.14 11.97 8.36
C PHE A 58 -5.70 12.10 7.85
N ASN A 59 -5.39 11.49 6.71
CA ASN A 59 -4.06 11.54 6.10
C ASN A 59 -3.81 12.83 5.30
N LYS A 60 -4.81 13.72 5.18
CA LYS A 60 -4.65 14.98 4.46
C LYS A 60 -3.86 15.96 5.34
N ILE A 61 -2.62 16.21 4.94
CA ILE A 61 -1.81 17.27 5.53
C ILE A 61 -2.39 18.61 5.07
N THR A 62 -3.03 19.33 5.99
CA THR A 62 -3.65 20.64 5.73
C THR A 62 -2.78 21.80 6.19
N ALA A 63 -1.88 21.55 7.14
CA ALA A 63 -0.92 22.53 7.62
C ALA A 63 0.32 21.83 8.21
N LEU A 64 1.46 22.52 8.16
CA LEU A 64 2.69 22.15 8.85
C LEU A 64 3.26 23.37 9.55
N CYS A 65 3.87 23.15 10.71
CA CYS A 65 4.65 24.18 11.40
C CYS A 65 6.12 24.01 11.03
N ASN A 66 6.74 25.05 10.48
CA ASN A 66 8.15 24.98 10.12
C ASN A 66 9.07 25.15 11.34
N VAL A 67 10.38 24.97 11.12
CA VAL A 67 11.42 25.11 12.16
C VAL A 67 11.47 26.50 12.80
N ASN A 68 10.94 27.52 12.12
CA ASN A 68 10.85 28.90 12.61
C ASN A 68 9.55 29.18 13.39
N GLY A 69 8.73 28.15 13.65
CA GLY A 69 7.45 28.28 14.37
C GLY A 69 6.30 28.87 13.54
N LYS A 70 6.47 29.02 12.21
CA LYS A 70 5.44 29.55 11.31
C LYS A 70 4.61 28.42 10.72
N TRP A 71 3.29 28.59 10.79
CA TRP A 71 2.32 27.70 10.14
C TRP A 71 2.23 27.98 8.64
N ILE A 72 2.28 26.91 7.86
CA ILE A 72 2.16 26.89 6.40
C ILE A 72 0.87 26.13 6.06
N PHE A 73 0.05 26.72 5.20
CA PHE A 73 -1.25 26.15 4.77
C PHE A 73 -1.32 25.95 3.25
N ASP A 74 -0.40 26.55 2.49
CA ASP A 74 -0.39 26.45 1.03
C ASP A 74 0.05 25.05 0.60
N PRO A 75 -0.76 24.31 -0.19
CA PRO A 75 -0.45 22.94 -0.59
C PRO A 75 0.85 22.76 -1.36
N GLU A 76 1.23 23.71 -2.22
CA GLU A 76 2.47 23.61 -2.99
C GLU A 76 3.68 23.88 -2.11
N ILE A 77 3.60 24.88 -1.22
CA ILE A 77 4.65 25.15 -0.25
C ILE A 77 4.81 23.96 0.72
N LEU A 78 3.70 23.35 1.17
CA LEU A 78 3.73 22.16 2.01
C LEU A 78 4.48 20.99 1.36
N LYS A 79 4.23 20.72 0.07
CA LYS A 79 4.95 19.67 -0.66
C LYS A 79 6.46 19.96 -0.69
N THR A 80 6.85 21.18 -1.05
CA THR A 80 8.26 21.56 -1.12
C THR A 80 8.94 21.45 0.23
N GLU A 81 8.31 21.90 1.31
CA GLU A 81 8.85 21.79 2.67
C GLU A 81 9.02 20.35 3.13
N VAL A 82 8.04 19.47 2.85
CA VAL A 82 8.16 18.03 3.17
C VAL A 82 9.31 17.39 2.40
N VAL A 83 9.44 17.70 1.11
CA VAL A 83 10.54 17.18 0.28
C VAL A 83 11.88 17.66 0.82
N ASN A 84 12.03 18.96 1.08
CA ASN A 84 13.26 19.53 1.63
C ASN A 84 13.61 18.92 2.99
N PHE A 85 12.62 18.74 3.87
CA PHE A 85 12.81 18.11 5.17
C PHE A 85 13.30 16.66 5.03
N LEU A 86 12.67 15.86 4.17
CA LEU A 86 13.08 14.47 3.94
C LEU A 86 14.44 14.37 3.25
N GLN A 87 14.73 15.27 2.30
CA GLN A 87 16.05 15.38 1.69
C GLN A 87 17.12 15.76 2.71
N ASN A 88 16.83 16.63 3.67
CA ASN A 88 17.80 16.95 4.72
C ASN A 88 17.95 15.81 5.74
N LEU A 89 16.87 15.04 5.99
CA LEU A 89 16.86 13.94 6.96
C LEU A 89 17.55 12.68 6.43
N TYR A 90 17.28 12.33 5.17
CA TYR A 90 17.75 11.11 4.52
C TYR A 90 18.80 11.35 3.43
N GLY A 91 18.95 12.60 2.98
CA GLY A 91 20.00 12.94 2.03
C GLY A 91 21.36 12.75 2.67
N GLU A 92 22.26 12.15 1.90
CA GLU A 92 23.61 11.89 2.36
C GLU A 92 24.30 13.21 2.68
N ASN A 93 24.61 13.43 3.95
CA ASN A 93 25.74 14.27 4.28
C ASN A 93 26.99 13.49 3.87
N LEU A 94 27.43 13.66 2.63
CA LEU A 94 28.78 13.33 2.14
C LEU A 94 29.87 14.17 2.85
N GLY A 95 29.60 14.65 4.07
CA GLY A 95 30.66 15.02 4.98
C GLY A 95 31.50 13.77 5.17
N SER A 96 32.78 13.86 4.78
CA SER A 96 33.79 12.81 4.90
C SER A 96 33.45 11.94 6.11
N LEU A 97 32.90 10.74 5.87
CA LEU A 97 32.89 9.71 6.88
C LEU A 97 34.36 9.67 7.34
N GLY A 98 34.59 10.05 8.60
CA GLY A 98 35.95 10.05 9.13
C GLY A 98 36.59 8.69 8.87
N PRO A 99 37.92 8.59 8.87
CA PRO A 99 38.57 7.29 8.66
C PRO A 99 37.92 6.26 9.58
N ILE A 100 37.33 5.22 8.97
CA ILE A 100 36.67 4.14 9.70
C ILE A 100 37.73 3.59 10.66
N PRO A 101 37.47 3.55 11.97
CA PRO A 101 38.45 3.01 12.91
C PRO A 101 38.88 1.60 12.48
N PRO A 102 40.17 1.27 12.53
CA PRO A 102 40.58 -0.12 12.39
C PRO A 102 39.85 -0.95 13.47
N ASN A 103 39.11 -1.99 13.06
CA ASN A 103 38.15 -2.78 13.87
C ASN A 103 36.81 -2.12 14.25
N ALA A 104 36.31 -1.15 13.48
CA ALA A 104 34.96 -0.60 13.72
C ALA A 104 33.83 -1.64 13.59
N PHE A 105 34.07 -2.72 12.83
CA PHE A 105 33.10 -3.77 12.58
C PHE A 105 33.73 -5.15 12.84
N PRO A 106 32.96 -6.12 13.34
CA PRO A 106 33.41 -7.50 13.46
C PRO A 106 33.70 -8.08 12.08
N TRP A 107 34.66 -8.99 12.01
CA TRP A 107 34.93 -9.77 10.81
C TRP A 107 33.73 -10.65 10.49
N LEU A 108 33.28 -10.62 9.24
CA LEU A 108 32.30 -11.55 8.73
C LEU A 108 32.93 -12.95 8.69
N ASN A 109 32.21 -13.96 9.17
CA ASN A 109 32.69 -15.35 9.06
C ASN A 109 32.64 -15.80 7.58
N SER A 110 33.40 -16.84 7.26
CA SER A 110 33.41 -17.40 5.89
C SER A 110 32.03 -17.86 5.46
N GLU A 111 31.24 -18.46 6.38
CA GLU A 111 29.91 -18.98 6.06
C GLU A 111 28.92 -17.90 5.63
N TYR A 112 28.88 -16.74 6.32
CA TYR A 112 28.03 -15.62 5.92
C TYR A 112 28.57 -14.93 4.67
N ALA A 113 29.90 -14.89 4.46
CA ALA A 113 30.49 -14.37 3.23
C ALA A 113 30.08 -15.22 2.03
N ASP A 114 30.24 -16.55 2.12
CA ASP A 114 29.83 -17.50 1.09
C ASP A 114 28.32 -17.45 0.84
N PHE A 115 27.51 -17.24 1.89
CA PHE A 115 26.06 -17.05 1.76
C PHE A 115 25.69 -15.76 1.01
N LEU A 116 26.35 -14.64 1.30
CA LEU A 116 26.10 -13.34 0.68
C LEU A 116 26.61 -13.27 -0.77
N GLU A 117 27.66 -14.02 -1.10
CA GLU A 117 28.21 -14.11 -2.45
C GLU A 117 27.47 -15.13 -3.34
N ARG A 118 26.68 -16.03 -2.75
CA ARG A 118 25.87 -17.00 -3.51
C ARG A 118 24.82 -16.29 -4.36
N GLY A 119 24.63 -16.78 -5.58
CA GLY A 119 23.56 -16.31 -6.46
C GLY A 119 22.16 -16.59 -5.88
N VAL A 120 21.24 -15.65 -6.08
CA VAL A 120 19.84 -15.77 -5.67
C VAL A 120 19.16 -16.90 -6.44
N THR A 121 18.51 -17.82 -5.73
CA THR A 121 17.77 -18.94 -6.35
C THR A 121 16.31 -18.58 -6.64
N ASN A 122 15.66 -19.32 -7.54
CA ASN A 122 14.24 -19.12 -7.82
C ASN A 122 13.36 -19.40 -6.59
N GLU A 123 13.74 -20.37 -5.77
CA GLU A 123 13.05 -20.71 -4.52
C GLU A 123 13.11 -19.55 -3.51
N GLU A 124 14.25 -18.86 -3.42
CA GLU A 124 14.41 -17.68 -2.56
C GLU A 124 13.57 -16.49 -2.99
N ILE A 125 13.22 -16.41 -4.28
CA ILE A 125 12.30 -15.40 -4.80
C ILE A 125 10.85 -15.85 -4.58
N ARG A 126 10.56 -17.11 -4.91
CA ARG A 126 9.22 -17.68 -4.90
C ARG A 126 8.63 -17.70 -3.49
N LEU A 127 9.38 -18.16 -2.49
CA LEU A 127 8.90 -18.26 -1.12
C LEU A 127 8.37 -16.92 -0.58
N PRO A 128 9.15 -15.83 -0.56
CA PRO A 128 8.66 -14.55 -0.08
C PRO A 128 7.57 -13.96 -0.98
N LEU A 129 7.60 -14.20 -2.30
CA LEU A 129 6.56 -13.72 -3.21
C LEU A 129 5.16 -14.23 -2.79
N PHE A 130 5.05 -15.52 -2.49
CA PHE A 130 3.79 -16.15 -2.09
C PHE A 130 3.49 -16.06 -0.58
N ASP A 131 4.47 -15.71 0.25
CA ASP A 131 4.27 -15.41 1.67
C ASP A 131 3.75 -13.97 1.90
N MET A 132 3.81 -13.10 0.89
CA MET A 132 3.28 -11.74 0.98
C MET A 132 1.75 -11.74 1.18
N ALA A 133 1.30 -11.02 2.21
CA ALA A 133 -0.13 -10.84 2.42
C ALA A 133 -0.78 -10.07 1.23
N PRO A 134 -1.89 -10.58 0.68
CA PRO A 134 -2.39 -10.22 -0.65
C PRO A 134 -2.83 -8.76 -0.79
N LEU A 135 -3.30 -8.12 0.28
CA LEU A 135 -3.83 -6.74 0.24
C LEU A 135 -2.96 -5.74 1.00
N LYS A 136 -1.64 -6.01 1.11
CA LYS A 136 -0.67 -5.09 1.72
C LYS A 136 -0.39 -3.88 0.82
N ALA A 137 0.47 -2.99 1.31
CA ALA A 137 0.85 -1.79 0.56
C ALA A 137 1.45 -2.19 -0.79
N PRO A 138 0.97 -1.62 -1.90
CA PRO A 138 1.59 -1.85 -3.20
C PRO A 138 3.00 -1.25 -3.21
N SER A 139 3.84 -1.77 -4.08
CA SER A 139 5.15 -1.17 -4.37
C SER A 139 4.96 0.17 -5.10
N ASN A 140 6.07 0.86 -5.42
CA ASN A 140 6.05 2.11 -6.19
C ASN A 140 5.38 1.95 -7.57
N ASP A 141 5.31 0.72 -8.08
CA ASP A 141 4.61 0.35 -9.32
C ASP A 141 3.07 0.36 -9.21
N GLY A 142 2.51 0.40 -7.99
CA GLY A 142 1.08 0.37 -7.75
C GLY A 142 0.43 -1.02 -7.73
N PHE A 143 1.19 -2.12 -7.91
CA PHE A 143 0.65 -3.48 -7.92
C PHE A 143 0.66 -4.11 -6.52
N GLN A 144 -0.36 -4.93 -6.24
CA GLN A 144 -0.48 -5.73 -5.01
C GLN A 144 0.02 -7.15 -5.28
N ALA A 145 0.44 -7.89 -4.25
CA ALA A 145 0.99 -9.23 -4.38
C ALA A 145 0.18 -10.20 -5.29
N PRO A 146 -1.17 -10.22 -5.30
CA PRO A 146 -1.98 -11.09 -6.16
C PRO A 146 -1.85 -10.84 -7.67
N PHE A 147 -1.17 -9.77 -8.08
CA PHE A 147 -0.89 -9.51 -9.48
C PHE A 147 0.22 -10.42 -10.04
N PHE A 148 1.13 -10.90 -9.18
CA PHE A 148 2.30 -11.71 -9.54
C PHE A 148 2.09 -13.19 -9.16
#